data_AF-A0A3D5N4U4-F1
#
_entry.id   AF-A0A3D5N4U4-F1
#
_cell.length_a   1.000
_cell.length_b   1.000
_cell.length_c   1.000
_cell.angle_alpha   90.00
_cell.angle_beta   90.00
_cell.angle_gamma   90.00
#
_symmetry.space_group_name_H-M   'P 1'
#
loop_
_entity.id
_entity.type
_entity.pdbx_description
1 polymer ?
#
loop_
_entity_poly.entity_id
_entity_poly.type
_entity_poly.pdbx_seq_one_letter_code
_entity_poly.pdbx_strand_id
1 'polypeptide(L)'
;MIVLPVPMIVALLLGFLFLRATLFTETPRLLAALLLACACQSVTVSVVQYYGVSELRLLQPITASLIPALAWVAFLDGAIRSQRKSRDLLHFLIPGVMACAVLAIPVTIDALLVAIFVSYGVAILVMLHRHSDDLANTRLASGHFPAVIWRIIAIALIASAISDICITLALSYGYHGAPGLILSVFSSVALLMIGFLCLSPDIVTEPVEGDGDEYDAPSTAPGMHRQENAPHKTNEDVPVHAIMEQLEALVIGKKLYLDPD
;
A
#
# COMPACT_ATOMS: atom_id res chain seq x y z
N MET A 1 32.00 7.32 -16.47
CA MET A 1 30.68 6.96 -17.01
C MET A 1 29.73 6.81 -15.83
N ILE A 2 28.68 7.63 -15.76
CA ILE A 2 27.68 7.53 -14.70
C ILE A 2 26.87 6.26 -15.00
N VAL A 3 27.14 5.20 -14.27
CA VAL A 3 26.36 3.96 -14.33
C VAL A 3 25.37 4.01 -13.18
N LEU A 4 24.10 3.75 -13.49
CA LEU A 4 23.01 3.75 -12.53
C LEU A 4 22.67 2.28 -12.18
N PRO A 5 23.04 1.79 -10.98
CA PRO A 5 22.70 0.43 -10.56
C PRO A 5 21.20 0.19 -10.56
N VAL A 6 20.77 -1.05 -10.79
CA VAL A 6 19.34 -1.41 -10.76
C VAL A 6 18.64 -0.94 -9.48
N PRO A 7 19.22 -1.08 -8.27
CA PRO A 7 18.56 -0.58 -7.05
C PRO A 7 18.43 0.96 -7.01
N MET A 8 19.24 1.74 -7.73
CA MET A 8 18.99 3.19 -7.87
C MET A 8 17.75 3.48 -8.72
N ILE A 9 17.50 2.68 -9.76
CA ILE A 9 16.28 2.79 -10.57
C ILE A 9 15.05 2.49 -9.70
N VAL A 10 15.12 1.43 -8.88
CA VAL A 10 14.05 1.11 -7.91
C VAL A 10 13.81 2.26 -6.95
N ALA A 11 14.87 2.89 -6.42
CA ALA A 11 14.77 4.02 -5.52
C ALA A 11 14.05 5.22 -6.17
N LEU A 12 14.39 5.55 -7.42
CA LEU A 12 13.74 6.64 -8.16
C LEU A 12 12.25 6.36 -8.38
N LEU A 13 11.92 5.12 -8.74
CA LEU A 13 10.53 4.75 -9.01
C LEU A 13 9.69 4.75 -7.73
N LEU A 14 10.22 4.23 -6.63
CA LEU A 14 9.56 4.30 -5.32
C LEU A 14 9.48 5.73 -4.78
N GLY A 15 10.51 6.56 -5.01
CA GLY A 15 10.50 7.98 -4.66
C GLY A 15 9.47 8.78 -5.46
N PHE A 16 9.34 8.49 -6.76
CA PHE A 16 8.26 9.03 -7.60
C PHE A 16 6.89 8.59 -7.08
N LEU A 17 6.72 7.30 -6.77
CA LEU A 17 5.46 6.78 -6.25
C LEU A 17 5.12 7.40 -4.89
N PHE A 18 6.10 7.61 -4.01
CA PHE A 18 5.93 8.36 -2.77
C PHE A 18 5.48 9.80 -3.02
N LEU A 19 6.15 10.52 -3.93
CA LEU A 19 5.80 11.90 -4.23
C LEU A 19 4.39 11.98 -4.81
N ARG A 20 4.06 11.08 -5.74
CA ARG A 20 2.71 10.95 -6.30
C ARG A 20 1.68 10.66 -5.21
N ALA A 21 2.01 9.71 -4.33
CA ALA A 21 1.18 9.29 -3.21
C ALA A 21 0.85 10.47 -2.28
N THR A 22 1.81 11.37 -2.03
CA THR A 22 1.64 12.52 -1.14
C THR A 22 1.03 13.77 -1.78
N LEU A 23 1.18 13.96 -3.09
CA LEU A 23 0.75 15.19 -3.78
C LEU A 23 -0.56 15.05 -4.54
N PHE A 24 -0.91 13.84 -5.00
CA PHE A 24 -2.01 13.64 -5.95
C PHE A 24 -3.03 12.59 -5.53
N THR A 25 -2.85 11.93 -4.38
CA THR A 25 -3.74 10.85 -3.94
C THR A 25 -3.96 10.88 -2.43
N GLU A 26 -5.13 10.43 -1.98
CA GLU A 26 -5.46 10.25 -0.56
C GLU A 26 -4.85 8.95 0.00
N THR A 27 -3.54 8.75 -0.19
CA THR A 27 -2.87 7.54 0.32
C THR A 27 -2.64 7.61 1.83
N PRO A 28 -2.80 6.48 2.56
CA PRO A 28 -2.49 6.45 3.98
C PRO A 28 -1.03 6.84 4.25
N ARG A 29 -0.81 7.73 5.22
CA ARG A 29 0.52 8.27 5.56
C ARG A 29 1.57 7.20 5.82
N LEU A 30 1.18 6.05 6.38
CA LEU A 30 2.09 4.94 6.66
C LEU A 30 2.51 4.18 5.41
N LEU A 31 1.62 4.06 4.42
CA LEU A 31 1.98 3.45 3.14
C LEU A 31 2.97 4.36 2.39
N ALA A 32 2.75 5.67 2.42
CA ALA A 32 3.72 6.64 1.91
C ALA A 32 5.07 6.55 2.67
N ALA A 33 5.05 6.45 4.00
CA ALA A 33 6.26 6.24 4.79
C ALA A 33 7.00 4.93 4.45
N LEU A 34 6.26 3.85 4.18
CA LEU A 34 6.83 2.57 3.72
C LEU A 34 7.51 2.73 2.36
N LEU A 35 6.86 3.40 1.40
CA LEU A 35 7.44 3.69 0.08
C LEU A 35 8.74 4.48 0.21
N LEU A 36 8.73 5.53 1.05
CA LEU A 36 9.92 6.33 1.31
C LEU A 36 11.04 5.50 1.96
N ALA A 37 10.72 4.67 2.96
CA ALA A 37 11.69 3.81 3.62
C ALA A 37 12.34 2.81 2.63
N CYS A 38 11.53 2.19 1.77
CA CYS A 38 12.03 1.30 0.72
C CYS A 38 12.91 2.05 -0.30
N ALA A 39 12.53 3.28 -0.69
CA ALA A 39 13.34 4.11 -1.58
C ALA A 39 14.71 4.44 -0.95
N CYS A 40 14.72 4.92 0.30
CA CYS A 40 15.94 5.21 1.05
C CYS A 40 16.83 3.97 1.23
N GLN A 41 16.24 2.81 1.50
CA GLN A 41 16.98 1.56 1.60
C GLN A 41 17.63 1.17 0.27
N SER A 42 16.92 1.35 -0.84
CA SER A 42 17.43 1.03 -2.18
C SER A 42 18.57 1.98 -2.62
N VAL A 43 18.51 3.26 -2.23
CA VAL A 43 19.64 4.19 -2.35
C VAL A 43 20.82 3.71 -1.51
N THR A 44 20.58 3.39 -0.24
CA THR A 44 21.63 2.95 0.70
C THR A 44 22.35 1.71 0.16
N VAL A 45 21.60 0.72 -0.32
CA VAL A 45 22.13 -0.49 -0.96
C VAL A 45 23.02 -0.14 -2.15
N SER A 46 22.58 0.77 -3.01
CA SER A 46 23.37 1.19 -4.18
C SER A 46 24.66 1.91 -3.79
N VAL A 47 24.57 2.82 -2.81
CA VAL A 47 25.72 3.59 -2.32
C VAL A 47 26.76 2.69 -1.65
N VAL A 48 26.33 1.72 -0.84
CA VAL A 48 27.23 0.77 -0.17
C VAL A 48 27.84 -0.22 -1.17
N GLN A 49 27.02 -0.86 -2.01
CA GLN A 49 27.48 -1.98 -2.84
C GLN A 49 28.15 -1.54 -4.15
N TYR A 50 27.66 -0.46 -4.78
CA TYR A 50 28.16 -0.03 -6.08
C TYR A 50 29.18 1.11 -5.97
N TYR A 51 28.91 2.10 -5.10
CA TYR A 51 29.81 3.25 -4.91
C TYR A 51 30.83 3.03 -3.79
N GLY A 52 30.77 1.91 -3.07
CA GLY A 52 31.81 1.47 -2.12
C GLY A 52 31.84 2.23 -0.79
N VAL A 53 30.81 3.02 -0.46
CA VAL A 53 30.76 3.79 0.78
C VAL A 53 30.51 2.87 1.97
N SER A 54 31.57 2.53 2.68
CA SER A 54 31.54 1.49 3.72
C SER A 54 30.95 1.95 5.06
N GLU A 55 30.94 3.25 5.34
CA GLU A 55 30.37 3.84 6.57
C GLU A 55 28.88 3.51 6.77
N LEU A 56 28.14 3.37 5.68
CA LEU A 56 26.71 3.08 5.70
C LEU A 56 26.40 1.59 5.90
N ARG A 57 27.41 0.71 5.86
CA ARG A 57 27.22 -0.75 5.95
C ARG A 57 26.64 -1.18 7.30
N LEU A 58 27.02 -0.49 8.39
CA LEU A 58 26.47 -0.74 9.73
C LEU A 58 25.03 -0.25 9.88
N LEU A 59 24.68 0.81 9.15
CA LEU A 59 23.33 1.40 9.20
C LEU A 59 22.32 0.58 8.38
N GLN A 60 22.78 -0.03 7.28
CA GLN A 60 21.97 -0.79 6.34
C GLN A 60 21.06 -1.87 6.96
N PRO A 61 21.51 -2.75 7.88
CA PRO A 61 20.63 -3.73 8.52
C PRO A 61 19.63 -3.08 9.49
N ILE A 62 20.02 -1.99 10.16
CA ILE A 62 19.15 -1.25 11.09
C ILE A 62 18.00 -0.63 10.31
N THR A 63 18.29 0.08 9.22
CA THR A 63 17.27 0.70 8.36
C THR A 63 16.43 -0.35 7.64
N ALA A 64 17.03 -1.47 7.21
CA ALA A 64 16.29 -2.60 6.62
C ALA A 64 15.24 -3.16 7.58
N SER A 65 15.60 -3.35 8.86
CA SER A 65 14.71 -3.93 9.87
C SER A 65 13.49 -3.06 10.20
N LEU A 66 13.50 -1.77 9.84
CA LEU A 66 12.37 -0.86 9.98
C LEU A 66 11.27 -1.15 8.94
N ILE A 67 11.63 -1.65 7.76
CA ILE A 67 10.68 -1.84 6.65
C ILE A 67 9.57 -2.84 7.02
N PRO A 68 9.85 -4.04 7.56
CA PRO A 68 8.79 -4.98 7.94
C PRO A 68 7.91 -4.44 9.08
N ALA A 69 8.50 -3.73 10.05
CA ALA A 69 7.76 -3.09 11.13
C ALA A 69 6.81 -2.00 10.60
N LEU A 70 7.28 -1.16 9.68
CA LEU A 70 6.44 -0.17 9.00
C LEU A 70 5.32 -0.84 8.20
N ALA A 71 5.64 -1.88 7.43
CA ALA A 71 4.65 -2.60 6.64
C ALA A 71 3.54 -3.19 7.50
N TRP A 72 3.89 -3.73 8.67
CA TRP A 72 2.92 -4.26 9.62
C TRP A 72 2.01 -3.19 10.21
N VAL A 73 2.58 -2.08 10.69
CA VAL A 73 1.76 -1.02 11.28
C VAL A 73 0.90 -0.36 10.19
N ALA A 74 1.43 -0.19 8.97
CA ALA A 74 0.68 0.29 7.82
C ALA A 74 -0.49 -0.65 7.46
N PHE A 75 -0.26 -1.96 7.50
CA PHE A 75 -1.29 -2.97 7.27
C PHE A 75 -2.39 -2.91 8.32
N LEU A 76 -2.02 -2.80 9.60
CA LEU A 76 -2.99 -2.72 10.69
C LEU A 76 -3.86 -1.46 10.59
N ASP A 77 -3.26 -0.32 10.23
CA ASP A 77 -3.92 0.97 10.08
C ASP A 77 -4.83 1.02 8.83
N GLY A 78 -4.35 0.46 7.71
CA GLY A 78 -5.03 0.55 6.42
C GLY A 78 -5.98 -0.60 6.08
N ALA A 79 -5.87 -1.77 6.72
CA ALA A 79 -6.65 -2.96 6.35
C ALA A 79 -7.49 -3.56 7.48
N ILE A 80 -7.13 -3.32 8.75
CA ILE A 80 -7.77 -4.02 9.89
C ILE A 80 -8.44 -3.04 10.86
N ARG A 81 -7.79 -1.92 11.20
CA ARG A 81 -8.21 -1.04 12.30
C ARG A 81 -7.99 0.42 11.94
N SER A 82 -9.04 1.23 12.10
CA SER A 82 -8.96 2.71 11.94
C SER A 82 -8.19 3.42 13.07
N GLN A 83 -7.97 2.76 14.22
CA GLN A 83 -7.34 3.37 15.40
C GLN A 83 -6.11 2.58 15.87
N ARG A 84 -5.00 3.29 16.04
CA ARG A 84 -3.71 2.72 16.43
C ARG A 84 -3.66 2.39 17.92
N LYS A 85 -3.11 1.23 18.29
CA LYS A 85 -2.87 0.89 19.70
C LYS A 85 -1.43 1.20 20.09
N SER A 86 -1.19 1.63 21.33
CA SER A 86 0.17 1.88 21.84
C SER A 86 1.08 0.66 21.74
N ARG A 87 0.52 -0.56 21.76
CA ARG A 87 1.25 -1.81 21.57
C ARG A 87 1.84 -1.95 20.17
N ASP A 88 1.23 -1.33 19.15
CA ASP A 88 1.74 -1.37 17.78
C ASP A 88 3.05 -0.58 17.65
N LEU A 89 3.27 0.44 18.52
CA LEU A 89 4.53 1.18 18.57
C LEU A 89 5.70 0.32 19.08
N LEU A 90 5.41 -0.79 19.78
CA LEU A 90 6.45 -1.68 20.29
C LEU A 90 7.26 -2.32 19.14
N HIS A 91 6.68 -2.42 17.94
CA HIS A 91 7.38 -2.92 16.76
C HIS A 91 8.50 -1.98 16.29
N PHE A 92 8.48 -0.69 16.67
CA PHE A 92 9.58 0.23 16.41
C PHE A 92 10.79 0.04 17.35
N LEU A 93 10.71 -0.87 18.33
CA LEU A 93 11.90 -1.32 19.08
C LEU A 93 12.78 -2.28 18.27
N ILE A 94 12.26 -2.87 17.17
CA ILE A 94 13.01 -3.85 16.36
C ILE A 94 14.31 -3.28 15.79
N PRO A 95 14.35 -2.06 15.22
CA PRO A 95 15.61 -1.41 14.85
C PRO A 95 16.59 -1.27 16.02
N GLY A 96 16.10 -1.09 17.25
CA GLY A 96 16.93 -1.08 18.45
C GLY A 96 17.54 -2.46 18.75
N VAL A 97 16.74 -3.53 18.63
CA VAL A 97 17.24 -4.92 18.74
C VAL A 97 18.26 -5.22 17.66
N MET A 98 18.01 -4.79 16.42
CA MET A 98 18.95 -4.94 15.32
C MET A 98 20.25 -4.14 15.57
N ALA A 99 20.15 -2.91 16.08
CA ALA A 99 21.32 -2.12 16.44
C ALA A 99 22.17 -2.81 17.53
N CYS A 100 21.53 -3.41 18.54
CA CYS A 100 22.23 -4.22 19.52
C CYS A 100 22.93 -5.44 18.88
N ALA A 101 22.28 -6.13 17.94
CA ALA A 101 22.89 -7.24 17.22
C ALA A 101 24.10 -6.80 16.39
N VAL A 102 24.00 -5.65 15.70
CA VAL A 102 25.10 -5.07 14.91
C VAL A 102 26.32 -4.75 15.79
N LEU A 103 26.11 -4.25 17.01
CA LEU A 103 27.22 -3.87 17.90
C LEU A 103 27.78 -5.04 18.71
N ALA A 104 26.92 -5.98 19.13
CA ALA A 104 27.31 -7.04 20.05
C ALA A 104 27.62 -8.37 19.36
N ILE A 105 26.84 -8.77 18.35
CA ILE A 105 26.91 -10.11 17.74
C ILE A 105 26.67 -10.03 16.22
N PRO A 106 27.62 -9.47 15.43
CA PRO A 106 27.42 -9.23 13.99
C PRO A 106 27.08 -10.48 13.17
N VAL A 107 27.54 -11.65 13.61
CA VAL A 107 27.26 -12.94 12.95
C VAL A 107 25.76 -13.29 12.93
N THR A 108 24.95 -12.67 13.78
CA THR A 108 23.49 -12.93 13.84
C THR A 108 22.66 -12.02 12.94
N ILE A 109 23.26 -11.01 12.30
CA ILE A 109 22.53 -9.99 11.53
C ILE A 109 21.69 -10.63 10.43
N ASP A 110 22.28 -11.47 9.57
CA ASP A 110 21.58 -12.09 8.44
C ASP A 110 20.41 -12.96 8.92
N ALA A 111 20.65 -13.81 9.92
CA ALA A 111 19.62 -14.69 10.47
C ALA A 111 18.47 -13.88 11.12
N LEU A 112 18.80 -12.81 11.83
CA LEU A 112 17.83 -11.93 12.47
C LEU A 112 17.01 -11.17 11.41
N LEU A 113 17.65 -10.68 10.35
CA LEU A 113 16.98 -9.96 9.27
C LEU A 113 16.00 -10.88 8.54
N VAL A 114 16.43 -12.09 8.19
CA VAL A 114 15.58 -13.13 7.61
C VAL A 114 14.38 -13.43 8.52
N ALA A 115 14.62 -13.63 9.82
CA ALA A 115 13.55 -13.91 10.77
C ALA A 115 12.53 -12.76 10.86
N ILE A 116 12.99 -11.50 10.88
CA ILE A 116 12.11 -10.32 10.91
C ILE A 116 11.28 -10.28 9.62
N PHE A 117 11.91 -10.34 8.44
CA PHE A 117 11.18 -10.23 7.16
C PHE A 117 10.15 -11.37 6.98
N VAL A 118 10.54 -12.61 7.27
CA VAL A 118 9.63 -13.77 7.17
C VAL A 118 8.50 -13.68 8.19
N SER A 119 8.80 -13.39 9.45
CA SER A 119 7.77 -13.34 10.51
C SER A 119 6.69 -12.31 10.21
N TYR A 120 7.07 -11.12 9.73
CA TYR A 120 6.12 -10.08 9.35
C TYR A 120 5.36 -10.41 8.07
N GLY A 121 6.04 -10.90 7.03
CA GLY A 121 5.38 -11.29 5.79
C GLY A 121 4.33 -12.38 6.04
N VAL A 122 4.69 -13.40 6.81
CA VAL A 122 3.77 -14.47 7.21
C VAL A 122 2.64 -13.94 8.09
N ALA A 123 2.92 -13.06 9.06
CA ALA A 123 1.89 -12.48 9.91
C ALA A 123 0.83 -11.70 9.11
N ILE A 124 1.26 -10.92 8.11
CA ILE A 124 0.34 -10.20 7.20
C ILE A 124 -0.51 -11.21 6.42
N LEU A 125 0.09 -12.24 5.81
CA LEU A 125 -0.66 -13.26 5.05
C LEU A 125 -1.67 -14.02 5.91
N VAL A 126 -1.27 -14.42 7.12
CA VAL A 126 -2.15 -15.12 8.07
C VAL A 126 -3.31 -14.22 8.47
N MET A 127 -3.05 -12.94 8.78
CA MET A 127 -4.10 -11.98 9.10
C MET A 127 -5.06 -11.76 7.93
N LEU A 128 -4.53 -11.60 6.72
CA LEU A 128 -5.33 -11.40 5.52
C LEU A 128 -6.23 -12.61 5.23
N HIS A 129 -5.71 -13.83 5.43
CA HIS A 129 -6.49 -15.07 5.29
C HIS A 129 -7.60 -15.16 6.34
N ARG A 130 -7.31 -14.82 7.61
CA ARG A 130 -8.31 -14.87 8.69
C ARG A 130 -9.42 -13.82 8.56
N HIS A 131 -9.11 -12.67 7.98
CA HIS A 131 -10.07 -11.59 7.77
C HIS A 131 -10.66 -11.60 6.36
N SER A 132 -10.40 -12.64 5.55
CA SER A 132 -10.91 -12.74 4.18
C SER A 132 -12.45 -12.72 4.13
N ASP A 133 -13.12 -13.26 5.15
CA ASP A 133 -14.59 -13.28 5.26
C ASP A 133 -15.16 -11.92 5.71
N ASP A 134 -14.43 -11.18 6.54
CA ASP A 134 -14.88 -9.87 7.06
C ASP A 134 -14.59 -8.74 6.05
N LEU A 135 -13.42 -8.82 5.41
CA LEU A 135 -13.08 -8.03 4.21
C LEU A 135 -14.04 -8.34 3.06
N ALA A 136 -14.72 -9.49 3.04
CA ALA A 136 -15.72 -9.80 2.04
C ALA A 136 -17.00 -8.97 2.14
N ASN A 137 -17.37 -8.56 3.35
CA ASN A 137 -18.50 -7.66 3.56
C ASN A 137 -18.10 -6.20 3.29
N THR A 138 -16.84 -5.81 3.54
CA THR A 138 -16.32 -4.47 3.16
C THR A 138 -15.96 -4.35 1.67
N ARG A 139 -15.67 -5.48 0.99
CA ARG A 139 -15.42 -5.55 -0.48
C ARG A 139 -16.55 -4.98 -1.32
N LEU A 140 -17.79 -5.06 -0.84
CA LEU A 140 -18.96 -4.46 -1.50
C LEU A 140 -18.97 -2.93 -1.41
N ALA A 141 -18.25 -2.34 -0.44
CA ALA A 141 -18.17 -0.91 -0.21
C ALA A 141 -16.84 -0.27 -0.66
N SER A 142 -15.74 -1.02 -0.76
CA SER A 142 -14.41 -0.47 -1.05
C SER A 142 -13.50 -1.30 -1.98
N GLY A 143 -14.07 -2.13 -2.86
CA GLY A 143 -13.36 -2.78 -3.97
C GLY A 143 -12.35 -3.88 -3.57
N HIS A 144 -11.98 -4.72 -4.54
CA HIS A 144 -11.07 -5.87 -4.36
C HIS A 144 -9.59 -5.50 -4.11
N PHE A 145 -9.24 -4.21 -4.20
CA PHE A 145 -7.88 -3.70 -4.34
C PHE A 145 -7.02 -3.66 -3.08
N PRO A 146 -7.55 -3.31 -1.89
CA PRO A 146 -6.71 -3.17 -0.70
C PRO A 146 -6.02 -4.49 -0.31
N ALA A 147 -6.72 -5.62 -0.39
CA ALA A 147 -6.20 -6.92 0.01
C ALA A 147 -5.07 -7.43 -0.91
N VAL A 148 -5.19 -7.21 -2.23
CA VAL A 148 -4.18 -7.64 -3.20
C VAL A 148 -2.86 -6.92 -2.97
N ILE A 149 -2.90 -5.61 -2.72
CA ILE A 149 -1.70 -4.80 -2.44
C ILE A 149 -0.98 -5.34 -1.21
N TRP A 150 -1.70 -5.57 -0.10
CA TRP A 150 -1.11 -6.12 1.12
C TRP A 150 -0.53 -7.52 0.92
N ARG A 151 -1.18 -8.36 0.12
CA ARG A 151 -0.67 -9.68 -0.26
C ARG A 151 0.66 -9.57 -1.01
N ILE A 152 0.75 -8.64 -1.96
CA ILE A 152 1.97 -8.40 -2.74
C ILE A 152 3.10 -7.88 -1.85
N ILE A 153 2.82 -6.93 -0.96
CA ILE A 153 3.81 -6.43 0.02
C ILE A 153 4.32 -7.58 0.90
N ALA A 154 3.43 -8.44 1.40
CA ALA A 154 3.81 -9.58 2.23
C ALA A 154 4.66 -10.60 1.48
N ILE A 155 4.30 -10.92 0.23
CA ILE A 155 5.11 -11.79 -0.64
C ILE A 155 6.47 -11.16 -0.93
N ALA A 156 6.54 -9.84 -1.16
CA ALA A 156 7.78 -9.13 -1.39
C ALA A 156 8.71 -9.17 -0.16
N LEU A 157 8.18 -9.06 1.06
CA LEU A 157 8.96 -9.23 2.29
C LEU A 157 9.58 -10.63 2.38
N ILE A 158 8.80 -11.67 2.10
CA ILE A 158 9.29 -13.06 2.12
C ILE A 158 10.32 -13.28 1.01
N ALA A 159 10.08 -12.76 -0.20
CA ALA A 159 11.03 -12.83 -1.31
C ALA A 159 12.35 -12.12 -0.99
N SER A 160 12.30 -10.98 -0.27
CA SER A 160 13.50 -10.29 0.21
C SER A 160 14.32 -11.17 1.16
N ALA A 161 13.67 -11.84 2.12
CA ALA A 161 14.36 -12.78 3.01
C ALA A 161 14.99 -13.96 2.26
N ILE A 162 14.33 -14.47 1.22
CA ILE A 162 14.89 -15.51 0.36
C ILE A 162 16.14 -15.00 -0.37
N SER A 163 16.11 -13.76 -0.88
CA SER A 163 17.29 -13.13 -1.48
C SER A 163 18.46 -13.07 -0.50
N ASP A 164 18.22 -12.67 0.76
CA ASP A 164 19.26 -12.60 1.79
C ASP A 164 19.87 -13.98 2.07
N ILE A 165 19.04 -15.02 2.20
CA ILE A 165 19.51 -16.41 2.35
C ILE A 165 20.38 -16.82 1.15
N CYS A 166 19.94 -16.52 -0.07
CA CYS A 166 20.71 -16.82 -1.28
C CYS A 166 22.08 -16.12 -1.29
N ILE A 167 22.13 -14.86 -0.85
CA ILE A 167 23.39 -14.10 -0.74
C ILE A 167 24.32 -14.74 0.30
N THR A 168 23.82 -15.02 1.51
CA THR A 168 24.61 -15.65 2.59
C THR A 168 25.13 -17.02 2.15
N LEU A 169 24.28 -17.83 1.50
CA LEU A 169 24.66 -19.15 1.00
C LEU A 169 25.73 -19.05 -0.10
N ALA A 170 25.56 -18.14 -1.06
CA ALA A 170 26.52 -17.93 -2.13
C ALA A 170 27.90 -17.49 -1.59
N LEU A 171 27.92 -16.60 -0.60
CA LEU A 171 29.14 -16.19 0.08
C LEU A 171 29.78 -17.34 0.87
N SER A 172 28.98 -18.19 1.54
CA SER A 172 29.49 -19.35 2.28
C SER A 172 30.18 -20.40 1.39
N TYR A 173 29.75 -20.52 0.13
CA TYR A 173 30.39 -21.36 -0.88
C TYR A 173 31.54 -20.67 -1.64
N GLY A 174 31.91 -19.43 -1.27
CA GLY A 174 33.04 -18.70 -1.86
C GLY A 174 32.73 -17.95 -3.17
N TYR A 175 31.46 -17.81 -3.55
CA TYR A 175 31.07 -17.08 -4.77
C TYR A 175 31.00 -15.56 -4.52
N HIS A 176 32.15 -14.90 -4.47
CA HIS A 176 32.23 -13.46 -4.19
C HIS A 176 31.58 -12.55 -5.25
N GLY A 177 31.35 -13.06 -6.48
CA GLY A 177 30.64 -12.31 -7.54
C GLY A 177 29.12 -12.49 -7.56
N ALA A 178 28.59 -13.47 -6.81
CA ALA A 178 27.16 -13.80 -6.83
C ALA A 178 26.23 -12.74 -6.19
N PRO A 179 26.61 -12.03 -5.10
CA PRO A 179 25.70 -11.09 -4.44
C PRO A 179 25.16 -9.99 -5.36
N GLY A 180 26.01 -9.44 -6.24
CA GLY A 180 25.59 -8.42 -7.21
C GLY A 180 24.60 -8.95 -8.24
N LEU A 181 24.80 -10.20 -8.71
CA LEU A 181 23.89 -10.86 -9.64
C LEU A 181 22.54 -11.15 -8.99
N ILE A 182 22.54 -11.75 -7.80
CA ILE A 182 21.34 -12.06 -7.03
C ILE A 182 20.55 -10.77 -6.80
N LEU A 183 21.20 -9.72 -6.30
CA LEU A 183 20.57 -8.43 -6.06
C LEU A 183 19.97 -7.84 -7.34
N SER A 184 20.67 -7.93 -8.47
CA SER A 184 20.17 -7.44 -9.75
C SER A 184 18.92 -8.20 -10.20
N VAL A 185 18.91 -9.53 -10.07
CA VAL A 185 17.78 -10.38 -10.46
C VAL A 185 16.55 -10.06 -9.59
N PHE A 186 16.71 -10.07 -8.27
CA PHE A 186 15.61 -9.75 -7.35
C PHE A 186 15.09 -8.32 -7.53
N SER A 187 15.99 -7.34 -7.72
CA SER A 187 15.57 -5.95 -7.99
C SER A 187 14.81 -5.83 -9.31
N SER A 188 15.20 -6.59 -10.33
CA SER A 188 14.51 -6.59 -11.63
C SER A 188 13.13 -7.22 -11.54
N VAL A 189 12.99 -8.31 -10.78
CA VAL A 189 11.68 -8.92 -10.49
C VAL A 189 10.80 -7.95 -9.71
N ALA A 190 11.35 -7.25 -8.71
CA ALA A 190 10.62 -6.23 -7.97
C ALA A 190 10.15 -5.08 -8.89
N LEU A 191 11.00 -4.61 -9.79
CA LEU A 191 10.62 -3.60 -10.81
C LEU A 191 9.52 -4.10 -11.73
N LEU A 192 9.61 -5.35 -12.20
CA LEU A 192 8.59 -5.96 -13.04
C LEU A 192 7.24 -6.01 -12.31
N MET A 193 7.25 -6.40 -11.04
CA MET A 193 6.05 -6.44 -10.21
C MET A 193 5.46 -5.05 -10.00
N ILE A 194 6.28 -4.04 -9.67
CA ILE A 194 5.79 -2.67 -9.51
C ILE A 194 5.24 -2.14 -10.85
N GLY A 195 5.93 -2.40 -11.96
CA GLY A 195 5.50 -2.03 -13.30
C GLY A 195 4.16 -2.67 -13.67
N PHE A 196 4.01 -3.97 -13.40
CA PHE A 196 2.74 -4.69 -13.59
C PHE A 196 1.61 -4.08 -12.77
N LEU A 197 1.87 -3.70 -11.52
CA LEU A 197 0.88 -3.04 -10.66
C LEU A 197 0.49 -1.70 -11.25
N CYS A 198 1.46 -0.85 -11.59
CA CYS A 198 1.20 0.47 -12.17
C CYS A 198 0.46 0.42 -13.52
N LEU A 199 0.63 -0.64 -14.31
CA LEU A 199 -0.01 -0.81 -15.60
C LEU A 199 -1.39 -1.48 -15.51
N SER A 200 -1.73 -2.03 -14.34
CA SER A 200 -3.05 -2.63 -14.13
C SER A 200 -4.11 -1.53 -14.26
N PRO A 201 -5.07 -1.65 -15.21
CA PRO A 201 -6.12 -0.64 -15.45
C PRO A 201 -6.90 -0.28 -14.20
N ASP A 202 -6.92 -1.20 -13.23
CA ASP A 202 -7.55 -1.11 -11.94
C ASP A 202 -6.90 -0.13 -10.94
N ILE A 203 -5.69 0.40 -11.21
CA ILE A 203 -5.02 1.45 -10.39
C ILE A 203 -5.31 2.86 -10.92
N VAL A 204 -5.92 3.00 -12.10
CA VAL A 204 -6.46 4.28 -12.55
C VAL A 204 -7.78 4.49 -11.80
N THR A 205 -7.68 5.02 -10.57
CA THR A 205 -8.77 5.80 -10.01
C THR A 205 -9.09 6.88 -11.02
N GLU A 206 -10.20 6.69 -11.74
CA GLU A 206 -10.91 7.80 -12.35
C GLU A 206 -11.08 8.86 -11.25
N PRO A 207 -10.74 10.13 -11.51
CA PRO A 207 -11.06 11.17 -10.56
C PRO A 207 -12.56 11.08 -10.35
N VAL A 208 -12.99 10.92 -9.10
CA VAL A 208 -14.38 11.16 -8.74
C VAL A 208 -14.67 12.57 -9.25
N GLU A 209 -15.45 12.67 -10.33
CA GLU A 209 -16.06 13.92 -10.75
C GLU A 209 -16.79 14.43 -9.52
N GLY A 210 -16.20 15.45 -8.90
CA GLY A 210 -16.89 16.23 -7.89
C GLY A 210 -18.07 16.86 -8.59
N ASP A 211 -19.26 16.35 -8.32
CA ASP A 211 -20.51 17.09 -8.47
C ASP A 211 -20.35 18.38 -7.67
N GLY A 212 -20.15 19.46 -8.41
CA GLY A 212 -19.63 20.72 -7.90
C GLY A 212 -19.53 21.76 -9.02
N ASP A 213 -20.54 21.78 -9.89
CA ASP A 213 -20.84 22.95 -10.68
C ASP A 213 -21.29 24.08 -9.74
N GLU A 214 -20.38 24.97 -9.36
CA GLU A 214 -20.77 26.39 -9.24
C GLU A 214 -19.56 27.31 -9.46
N TYR A 215 -19.53 27.88 -10.66
CA TYR A 215 -18.68 29.00 -11.02
C TYR A 215 -18.99 30.21 -10.13
N ASP A 216 -17.98 30.69 -9.40
CA ASP A 216 -17.97 32.04 -8.83
C ASP A 216 -17.98 33.08 -9.97
N ALA A 217 -19.10 33.79 -10.12
CA ALA A 217 -19.16 35.06 -10.83
C ALA A 217 -19.93 36.10 -9.99
N PRO A 218 -19.49 37.37 -9.95
CA PRO A 218 -19.90 38.31 -8.90
C PRO A 218 -21.26 38.96 -9.16
N SER A 219 -22.00 39.15 -8.07
CA SER A 219 -23.28 39.85 -7.96
C SER A 219 -23.27 41.30 -8.49
N THR A 220 -24.12 41.58 -9.48
CA THR A 220 -24.76 42.90 -9.69
C THR A 220 -26.19 42.71 -10.21
N ALA A 221 -27.19 43.07 -9.39
CA ALA A 221 -28.62 43.20 -9.72
C ALA A 221 -28.87 44.47 -10.60
N PRO A 222 -30.08 44.80 -11.15
CA PRO A 222 -31.44 44.47 -10.66
C PRO A 222 -32.63 44.27 -11.66
N GLY A 223 -33.74 43.73 -11.14
CA GLY A 223 -35.12 43.78 -11.71
C GLY A 223 -35.44 42.59 -12.64
N MET A 224 -36.63 41.99 -12.71
CA MET A 224 -37.96 42.34 -12.24
C MET A 224 -38.88 41.13 -12.51
N HIS A 225 -39.44 40.52 -11.47
CA HIS A 225 -40.85 40.08 -11.34
C HIS A 225 -41.00 39.06 -10.22
N ARG A 226 -41.60 39.57 -9.15
CA ARG A 226 -42.11 38.89 -7.98
C ARG A 226 -43.32 38.06 -8.38
N GLN A 227 -43.30 36.77 -8.07
CA GLN A 227 -44.52 36.01 -7.81
C GLN A 227 -44.36 35.26 -6.49
N GLU A 228 -45.46 35.21 -5.78
CA GLU A 228 -45.59 35.25 -4.32
C GLU A 228 -46.22 33.94 -3.81
N ASN A 229 -45.82 33.51 -2.60
CA ASN A 229 -46.37 32.40 -1.77
C ASN A 229 -45.99 30.98 -2.23
N ALA A 230 -45.56 30.01 -1.42
CA ALA A 230 -45.69 29.75 0.02
C ALA A 230 -44.62 28.69 0.47
N PRO A 231 -44.43 28.41 1.77
CA PRO A 231 -43.31 27.59 2.27
C PRO A 231 -43.63 26.09 2.17
N HIS A 232 -42.76 25.28 1.52
CA HIS A 232 -42.92 23.83 1.52
C HIS A 232 -42.19 23.21 2.72
N LYS A 233 -42.99 22.87 3.73
CA LYS A 233 -42.63 22.08 4.89
C LYS A 233 -42.18 20.68 4.48
N THR A 234 -41.21 20.17 5.22
CA THR A 234 -40.88 18.74 5.37
C THR A 234 -42.16 17.93 5.49
N ASN A 235 -42.47 17.07 4.51
CA ASN A 235 -43.65 16.22 4.53
C ASN A 235 -43.19 14.76 4.67
N GLU A 236 -43.52 14.17 5.82
CA GLU A 236 -43.19 12.83 6.28
C GLU A 236 -44.08 11.74 5.67
N ASP A 237 -44.81 12.04 4.59
CA ASP A 237 -45.77 11.13 3.96
C ASP A 237 -45.35 10.82 2.51
N VAL A 238 -44.22 10.12 2.33
CA VAL A 238 -44.04 9.34 1.10
C VAL A 238 -44.86 8.06 1.30
N PRO A 239 -45.93 7.80 0.52
CA PRO A 239 -46.80 6.66 0.73
C PRO A 239 -46.12 5.39 0.20
N VAL A 240 -45.16 4.87 0.98
CA VAL A 240 -44.36 3.68 0.65
C VAL A 240 -45.25 2.49 0.30
N HIS A 241 -46.40 2.35 0.99
CA HIS A 241 -47.37 1.30 0.70
C HIS A 241 -47.97 1.41 -0.71
N ALA A 242 -48.28 2.61 -1.19
CA ALA A 242 -48.83 2.80 -2.53
C ALA A 242 -47.77 2.54 -3.62
N ILE A 243 -46.51 2.90 -3.34
CA ILE A 243 -45.39 2.63 -4.25
C ILE A 243 -45.12 1.11 -4.32
N MET A 244 -45.14 0.41 -3.20
CA MET A 244 -44.94 -1.04 -3.15
C MET A 244 -46.05 -1.80 -3.87
N GLU A 245 -47.30 -1.37 -3.75
CA GLU A 245 -48.43 -1.97 -4.46
C GLU A 245 -48.31 -1.78 -5.99
N GLN A 246 -47.88 -0.60 -6.44
CA GLN A 246 -47.59 -0.36 -7.86
C GLN A 246 -46.42 -1.19 -8.38
N LEU A 247 -45.38 -1.37 -7.56
CA LEU A 247 -44.22 -2.21 -7.89
C LEU A 247 -44.61 -3.68 -8.02
N GLU A 248 -45.39 -4.21 -7.08
CA GLU A 248 -45.87 -5.59 -7.10
C GLU A 248 -46.77 -5.85 -8.32
N ALA A 249 -47.66 -4.91 -8.64
CA ALA A 249 -48.48 -4.97 -9.85
C ALA A 249 -47.63 -4.99 -11.13
N LEU A 250 -46.53 -4.24 -11.18
CA LEU A 250 -45.59 -4.24 -12.31
C LEU A 250 -44.80 -5.54 -12.42
N VAL A 251 -44.31 -6.08 -11.29
CA VAL A 251 -43.53 -7.33 -11.24
C VAL A 251 -44.38 -8.52 -11.70
N ILE A 252 -45.64 -8.60 -11.25
CA ILE A 252 -46.57 -9.65 -11.65
C ILE A 252 -47.04 -9.46 -13.10
N GLY A 253 -47.40 -8.23 -13.46
CA GLY A 253 -47.98 -7.90 -14.77
C GLY A 253 -46.99 -8.07 -15.93
N LYS A 254 -45.74 -7.65 -15.75
CA LYS A 254 -44.70 -7.77 -16.78
C LYS A 254 -43.87 -9.05 -16.64
N LYS A 255 -44.09 -9.87 -15.61
CA LYS A 255 -43.30 -11.07 -15.30
C LYS A 255 -41.79 -10.84 -15.47
N LEU A 256 -41.26 -9.74 -14.94
CA LEU A 256 -39.83 -9.39 -15.02
C LEU A 256 -38.91 -10.48 -14.43
N TYR A 257 -39.46 -11.39 -13.63
CA TYR A 257 -38.75 -12.55 -13.10
C TYR A 257 -38.46 -13.65 -14.16
N LEU A 258 -38.90 -13.46 -15.41
CA LEU A 258 -38.69 -14.39 -16.54
C LEU A 258 -37.84 -13.81 -17.68
N ASP A 259 -37.31 -12.59 -17.55
CA ASP A 259 -36.31 -12.04 -18.48
C ASP A 259 -34.89 -12.24 -17.89
N PRO A 260 -34.15 -13.27 -18.32
CA PRO A 260 -32.73 -13.38 -18.07
C PRO A 260 -31.96 -12.78 -19.26
N ASP A 261 -31.96 -11.45 -19.37
CA ASP A 261 -30.94 -10.73 -20.14
C ASP A 261 -29.79 -10.30 -19.20
#